data_AF-A0A0G1HYT5-F1
#
_entry.id   AF-A0A0G1HYT5-F1
#
_cell.length_a   1.000
_cell.length_b   1.000
_cell.length_c   1.000
_cell.angle_alpha   90.00
_cell.angle_beta   90.00
_cell.angle_gamma   90.00
#
_symmetry.space_group_name_H-M   'P 1'
#
loop_
_entity.id
_entity.type
_entity.pdbx_description
1 polymer ?
#
loop_
_entity_poly.entity_id
_entity_poly.type
_entity_poly.pdbx_seq_one_letter_code
_entity_poly.pdbx_strand_id
1 'polypeptide(L)'
;MDNLSIPLTYVGYERIQEIESPELATKRTRILYKLKGYPNSWIEKRMRGIAIREELTDEWQKRGAKEERDYEILTAEISKATFGVTPSEYKRLKGLKRQNLRDHMDDFELIFNMLGERATTEIHRNENSKGVVKLKSDAKAGGDIAGGARKKLEKRLGRSIVTKRNFLK
;
A
#
# COMPACT_ATOMS: atom_id res chain seq x y z
N MET A 1 -24.48 16.61 20.44
CA MET A 1 -23.46 17.60 20.09
C MET A 1 -22.40 16.88 19.26
N ASP A 2 -22.19 17.04 17.96
CA ASP A 2 -22.93 17.67 16.87
C ASP A 2 -22.59 16.83 15.63
N ASN A 3 -23.61 16.45 14.85
CA ASN A 3 -23.38 15.89 13.51
C ASN A 3 -22.85 17.02 12.63
N LEU A 4 -21.53 17.08 12.43
CA LEU A 4 -20.93 17.90 11.37
C LEU A 4 -21.34 17.33 10.01
N SER A 5 -22.55 17.72 9.59
CA SER A 5 -23.02 17.57 8.22
C SER A 5 -22.31 18.63 7.40
N ILE A 6 -21.14 18.31 6.85
CA ILE A 6 -20.43 19.20 5.93
C ILE A 6 -21.26 19.24 4.63
N PRO A 7 -21.77 20.41 4.19
CA PRO A 7 -22.57 20.51 2.98
C PRO A 7 -21.79 20.04 1.75
N LEU A 8 -22.48 19.38 0.80
CA LEU A 8 -21.89 18.89 -0.45
C LEU A 8 -21.13 20.00 -1.23
N THR A 9 -21.58 21.25 -1.09
CA THR A 9 -20.94 22.45 -1.65
C THR A 9 -19.57 22.76 -1.03
N TYR A 10 -19.40 22.51 0.27
CA TYR A 10 -18.14 22.73 0.99
C TYR A 10 -17.12 21.63 0.67
N VAL A 11 -17.57 20.37 0.57
CA VAL A 11 -16.74 19.24 0.09
C VAL A 11 -16.34 19.44 -1.38
N GLY A 12 -17.22 20.01 -2.20
CA GLY A 12 -16.93 20.36 -3.59
C GLY A 12 -15.89 21.48 -3.72
N TYR A 13 -15.97 22.51 -2.87
CA TYR A 13 -15.04 23.64 -2.85
C TYR A 13 -13.61 23.23 -2.42
N GLU A 14 -13.49 22.43 -1.35
CA GLU A 14 -12.20 21.88 -0.91
C GLU A 14 -11.55 21.02 -2.01
N ARG A 15 -12.35 20.22 -2.74
CA ARG A 15 -11.85 19.40 -3.86
C ARG A 15 -11.35 20.23 -5.04
N ILE A 16 -11.97 21.37 -5.36
CA ILE A 16 -11.50 22.28 -6.40
C ILE A 16 -10.14 22.89 -6.01
N GLN A 17 -9.99 23.31 -4.74
CA GLN A 17 -8.71 23.80 -4.24
C GLN A 17 -7.63 22.71 -4.17
N GLU A 18 -8.00 21.46 -3.87
CA GLU A 18 -7.09 20.31 -3.91
C GLU A 18 -6.65 19.95 -5.34
N ILE A 19 -7.46 20.24 -6.37
CA ILE A 19 -7.08 20.11 -7.80
C ILE A 19 -6.06 21.20 -8.17
N GLU A 20 -6.26 22.43 -7.69
CA GLU A 20 -5.32 23.55 -7.94
C GLU A 20 -4.03 23.44 -7.11
N SER A 21 -4.09 22.82 -5.91
CA SER A 21 -2.95 22.57 -5.04
C SER A 21 -3.00 21.16 -4.43
N PRO A 22 -2.45 20.15 -5.12
CA PRO A 22 -2.43 18.75 -4.66
C PRO A 22 -1.75 18.55 -3.28
N GLU A 23 -0.93 19.50 -2.85
CA GLU A 23 -0.34 19.53 -1.51
C GLU A 23 -1.38 19.65 -0.39
N LEU A 24 -2.54 20.26 -0.64
CA LEU A 24 -3.63 20.41 0.34
C LEU A 24 -4.27 19.06 0.68
N ALA A 25 -4.52 18.21 -0.33
CA ALA A 25 -5.02 16.85 -0.12
C ALA A 25 -4.02 16.00 0.69
N THR A 26 -2.73 16.20 0.41
CA THR A 26 -1.62 15.55 1.11
C THR A 26 -1.54 16.02 2.58
N LYS A 27 -1.65 17.34 2.83
CA LYS A 27 -1.68 17.92 4.19
C LYS A 27 -2.90 17.45 4.98
N ARG A 28 -4.08 17.45 4.37
CA ARG A 28 -5.33 16.95 4.97
C ARG A 28 -5.19 15.49 5.39
N THR A 29 -4.63 14.66 4.52
CA THR A 29 -4.39 13.23 4.81
C THR A 29 -3.47 13.05 6.02
N ARG A 30 -2.38 13.84 6.13
CA ARG A 30 -1.50 13.83 7.32
C ARG A 30 -2.25 14.21 8.60
N ILE A 31 -3.06 15.26 8.55
CA ILE A 31 -3.87 15.72 9.69
C ILE A 31 -4.85 14.63 10.12
N LEU A 32 -5.54 13.97 9.19
CA LEU A 32 -6.47 12.88 9.48
C LEU A 32 -5.78 11.72 10.21
N TYR A 33 -4.59 11.29 9.78
CA TYR A 33 -3.85 10.24 10.50
C TYR A 33 -3.35 10.71 11.87
N LYS A 34 -2.91 11.96 12.01
CA LYS A 34 -2.52 12.52 13.30
C LYS A 34 -3.69 12.54 14.30
N LEU A 35 -4.89 12.93 13.85
CA LEU A 35 -6.12 12.89 14.65
C LEU A 35 -6.52 11.46 15.05
N LYS A 36 -6.24 10.46 14.21
CA LYS A 36 -6.43 9.04 14.57
C LYS A 36 -5.41 8.54 15.60
N GLY A 37 -4.34 9.30 15.86
CA GLY A 37 -3.31 9.01 16.87
C GLY A 37 -2.10 8.25 16.32
N TYR A 38 -1.87 8.26 15.02
CA TYR A 38 -0.67 7.65 14.43
C TYR A 38 0.57 8.54 14.69
N PRO A 39 1.75 7.95 14.94
CA PRO A 39 2.97 8.73 15.14
C PRO A 39 3.44 9.36 13.82
N ASN A 40 3.97 10.60 13.87
CA ASN A 40 4.41 11.33 12.68
C ASN A 40 5.39 10.52 11.79
N SER A 41 6.29 9.77 12.42
CA SER A 41 7.27 8.92 11.71
C SER A 41 6.63 7.76 10.95
N TRP A 42 5.46 7.29 11.37
CA TRP A 42 4.66 6.29 10.64
C TRP A 42 3.87 6.97 9.52
N ILE A 43 3.31 8.16 9.78
CA ILE A 43 2.54 8.94 8.79
C ILE A 43 3.39 9.22 7.55
N GLU A 44 4.62 9.70 7.72
CA GLU A 44 5.48 9.99 6.56
C GLU A 44 5.82 8.74 5.74
N LYS A 45 6.01 7.58 6.39
CA LYS A 45 6.20 6.31 5.67
C LYS A 45 4.93 5.91 4.91
N ARG A 46 3.76 6.07 5.55
CA ARG A 46 2.47 5.77 4.94
C ARG A 46 2.22 6.64 3.72
N MET A 47 2.55 7.94 3.78
CA MET A 47 2.45 8.87 2.65
C MET A 47 3.34 8.44 1.48
N ARG A 48 4.60 8.04 1.74
CA ARG A 48 5.48 7.48 0.70
C ARG A 48 4.90 6.20 0.09
N GLY A 49 4.33 5.33 0.92
CA GLY A 49 3.65 4.13 0.46
C GLY A 49 2.42 4.40 -0.41
N ILE A 50 1.70 5.51 -0.20
CA ILE A 50 0.60 5.93 -1.10
C ILE A 50 1.17 6.25 -2.48
N ALA A 51 2.18 7.10 -2.55
CA ALA A 51 2.79 7.50 -3.82
C ALA A 51 3.36 6.31 -4.62
N ILE A 52 4.06 5.39 -3.96
CA ILE A 52 4.59 4.17 -4.60
C ILE A 52 3.45 3.29 -5.14
N ARG A 53 2.36 3.18 -4.37
CA ARG A 53 1.20 2.36 -4.76
C ARG A 53 0.46 2.95 -5.95
N GLU A 54 0.30 4.28 -5.97
CA GLU A 54 -0.31 5.03 -7.08
C GLU A 54 0.50 4.88 -8.37
N GLU A 55 1.83 5.03 -8.29
CA GLU A 55 2.71 4.80 -9.43
C GLU A 55 2.57 3.37 -9.98
N LEU A 56 2.52 2.36 -9.10
CA LEU A 56 2.33 0.97 -9.50
C LEU A 56 0.96 0.73 -10.15
N THR A 57 -0.13 1.30 -9.61
CA THR A 57 -1.46 1.18 -10.26
C THR A 57 -1.48 1.80 -11.65
N ASP A 58 -0.85 2.97 -11.81
CA ASP A 58 -0.80 3.67 -13.08
C ASP A 58 -0.02 2.87 -14.13
N GLU A 59 1.09 2.24 -13.72
CA GLU A 59 1.85 1.33 -14.59
C GLU A 59 1.01 0.13 -15.00
N TRP A 60 0.28 -0.51 -14.09
CA TRP A 60 -0.62 -1.62 -14.42
C TRP A 60 -1.71 -1.21 -15.40
N GLN A 61 -2.35 -0.06 -15.19
CA GLN A 61 -3.39 0.46 -16.07
C GLN A 61 -2.84 0.68 -17.48
N LYS A 62 -1.71 1.39 -17.61
CA LYS A 62 -1.05 1.67 -18.91
C LYS A 62 -0.60 0.39 -19.63
N ARG A 63 -0.41 -0.70 -18.88
CA ARG A 63 0.08 -2.00 -19.39
C ARG A 63 -1.01 -3.05 -19.58
N GLY A 64 -2.28 -2.68 -19.37
CA GLY A 64 -3.43 -3.49 -19.76
C GLY A 64 -4.17 -4.21 -18.62
N ALA A 65 -3.96 -3.84 -17.37
CA ALA A 65 -4.87 -4.20 -16.28
C ALA A 65 -6.09 -3.27 -16.32
N LYS A 66 -7.31 -3.83 -16.32
CA LYS A 66 -8.54 -3.06 -16.53
C LYS A 66 -9.59 -3.30 -15.44
N GLU A 67 -9.68 -4.52 -14.94
CA GLU A 67 -10.71 -4.89 -13.98
C GLU A 67 -10.16 -4.86 -12.56
N GLU A 68 -11.01 -4.58 -11.57
CA GLU A 68 -10.64 -4.60 -10.15
C GLU A 68 -9.96 -5.93 -9.76
N ARG A 69 -10.45 -7.05 -10.32
CA ARG A 69 -9.87 -8.38 -10.13
C ARG A 69 -8.40 -8.48 -10.57
N ASP A 70 -7.99 -7.75 -11.60
CA ASP A 70 -6.59 -7.72 -12.03
C ASP A 70 -5.71 -7.12 -10.93
N TYR A 71 -6.12 -5.97 -10.38
CA TYR A 71 -5.40 -5.29 -9.30
C TYR A 71 -5.33 -6.15 -8.04
N GLU A 72 -6.41 -6.87 -7.71
CA GLU A 72 -6.43 -7.81 -6.59
C GLU A 72 -5.43 -8.95 -6.78
N ILE A 73 -5.40 -9.57 -7.96
CA ILE A 73 -4.48 -10.66 -8.29
C ILE A 73 -3.03 -10.17 -8.21
N LEU A 74 -2.71 -9.04 -8.85
CA LEU A 74 -1.35 -8.50 -8.87
C LEU A 74 -0.87 -8.10 -7.47
N THR A 75 -1.75 -7.49 -6.67
CA THR A 75 -1.46 -7.18 -5.26
C THR A 75 -1.26 -8.45 -4.44
N ALA A 76 -2.05 -9.49 -4.70
CA ALA A 76 -1.93 -10.77 -4.01
C ALA A 76 -0.61 -11.47 -4.31
N GLU A 77 -0.12 -11.42 -5.55
CA GLU A 77 1.19 -11.97 -5.92
C GLU A 77 2.33 -11.26 -5.18
N ILE A 78 2.35 -9.92 -5.15
CA ILE A 78 3.37 -9.15 -4.43
C ILE A 78 3.35 -9.51 -2.93
N SER A 79 2.16 -9.49 -2.32
CA SER A 79 2.02 -9.77 -0.88
C SER A 79 2.45 -11.19 -0.55
N LYS A 80 2.04 -12.18 -1.37
CA LYS A 80 2.36 -13.59 -1.14
C LYS A 80 3.84 -13.86 -1.32
N ALA A 81 4.48 -13.30 -2.35
CA ALA A 81 5.92 -13.45 -2.56
C ALA A 81 6.73 -12.72 -1.46
N THR A 82 6.29 -11.53 -1.05
CA THR A 82 6.96 -10.74 -0.01
C THR A 82 6.81 -11.38 1.37
N PHE A 83 5.57 -11.61 1.84
CA PHE A 83 5.24 -11.98 3.22
C PHE A 83 4.84 -13.44 3.41
N GLY A 84 4.67 -14.20 2.33
CA GLY A 84 4.17 -15.58 2.39
C GLY A 84 2.65 -15.68 2.53
N VAL A 85 1.94 -14.55 2.54
CA VAL A 85 0.48 -14.48 2.73
C VAL A 85 -0.16 -13.47 1.79
N THR A 86 -1.37 -13.77 1.34
CA THR A 86 -2.21 -12.84 0.57
C THR A 86 -2.72 -11.69 1.45
N PRO A 87 -3.17 -10.56 0.87
CA PRO A 87 -3.71 -9.44 1.65
C PRO A 87 -4.90 -9.85 2.53
N SER A 88 -5.76 -10.75 2.05
CA SER A 88 -6.90 -11.27 2.80
C SER A 88 -6.48 -12.15 3.98
N GLU A 89 -5.47 -13.02 3.79
CA GLU A 89 -4.86 -13.77 4.89
C GLU A 89 -4.19 -12.86 5.90
N TYR A 90 -3.49 -11.83 5.41
CA TYR A 90 -2.79 -10.87 6.26
C TYR A 90 -3.75 -10.06 7.13
N LYS A 91 -4.88 -9.61 6.54
CA LYS A 91 -5.98 -8.99 7.30
C LYS A 91 -6.49 -9.92 8.40
N ARG A 92 -6.70 -11.22 8.10
CA ARG A 92 -7.12 -12.20 9.11
C ARG A 92 -6.08 -12.39 10.21
N LEU A 93 -4.80 -12.50 9.85
CA LEU A 93 -3.70 -12.63 10.81
C LEU A 93 -3.64 -11.45 11.79
N LYS A 94 -3.93 -10.24 11.29
CA LYS A 94 -3.99 -9.01 12.09
C LYS A 94 -5.35 -8.76 12.75
N GLY A 95 -6.34 -9.65 12.60
CA GLY A 95 -7.67 -9.48 13.19
C GLY A 95 -8.51 -8.35 12.56
N LEU A 96 -8.21 -7.95 11.33
CA LEU A 96 -8.89 -6.86 10.63
C LEU A 96 -10.15 -7.39 9.93
N LYS A 97 -11.26 -6.65 10.06
CA LYS A 97 -12.53 -6.96 9.38
C LYS A 97 -12.72 -6.08 8.15
N ARG A 98 -12.85 -4.77 8.37
CA ARG A 98 -13.10 -3.76 7.32
C ARG A 98 -11.95 -2.76 7.15
N GLN A 99 -10.95 -2.85 8.03
CA GLN A 99 -9.85 -1.90 8.08
C GLN A 99 -8.88 -2.08 6.91
N ASN A 100 -8.20 -0.99 6.55
CA ASN A 100 -7.13 -1.01 5.57
C ASN A 100 -5.92 -1.76 6.15
N LEU A 101 -5.37 -2.73 5.42
CA LEU A 101 -4.25 -3.53 5.91
C LEU A 101 -3.00 -2.68 6.16
N ARG A 102 -2.67 -1.76 5.24
CA ARG A 102 -1.45 -0.92 5.29
C ARG A 102 -1.49 0.07 6.45
N ASP A 103 -2.69 0.47 6.88
CA ASP A 103 -2.86 1.31 8.06
C ASP A 103 -2.61 0.55 9.37
N HIS A 104 -2.59 -0.78 9.30
CA HIS A 104 -2.37 -1.68 10.42
C HIS A 104 -1.03 -2.44 10.35
N MET A 105 -0.13 -2.03 9.44
CA MET A 105 1.22 -2.57 9.28
C MET A 105 2.24 -1.79 10.13
N ASP A 106 3.19 -2.51 10.71
CA ASP A 106 4.34 -1.91 11.40
C ASP A 106 5.38 -1.34 10.42
N ASP A 107 6.43 -0.74 10.97
CA ASP A 107 7.48 -0.08 10.18
C ASP A 107 8.17 -1.02 9.19
N PHE A 108 8.51 -2.25 9.58
CA PHE A 108 9.17 -3.19 8.67
C PHE A 108 8.19 -3.71 7.63
N GLU A 109 6.95 -4.02 8.03
CA GLU A 109 5.91 -4.47 7.11
C GLU A 109 5.66 -3.42 6.02
N LEU A 110 5.59 -2.12 6.36
CA LEU A 110 5.48 -1.04 5.37
C LEU A 110 6.70 -0.95 4.45
N ILE A 111 7.92 -1.04 5.00
CA ILE A 111 9.16 -0.97 4.21
C ILE A 111 9.25 -2.09 3.18
N PHE A 112 8.99 -3.34 3.60
CA PHE A 112 9.04 -4.47 2.68
C PHE A 112 7.90 -4.44 1.66
N ASN A 113 6.72 -3.94 2.03
CA ASN A 113 5.63 -3.74 1.07
C ASN A 113 6.04 -2.72 0.00
N MET A 114 6.58 -1.56 0.41
CA MET A 114 7.07 -0.52 -0.52
C MET A 114 8.18 -1.05 -1.43
N LEU A 115 9.12 -1.83 -0.90
CA LEU A 115 10.18 -2.43 -1.70
C LEU A 115 9.62 -3.37 -2.78
N GLY A 116 8.65 -4.23 -2.43
CA GLY A 116 8.04 -5.16 -3.37
C GLY A 116 7.26 -4.46 -4.48
N GLU A 117 6.50 -3.42 -4.12
CA GLU A 117 5.76 -2.58 -5.06
C GLU A 117 6.70 -1.82 -6.00
N ARG A 118 7.72 -1.13 -5.45
CA ARG A 118 8.72 -0.39 -6.23
C ARG A 118 9.51 -1.30 -7.17
N ALA A 119 9.95 -2.47 -6.69
CA ALA A 119 10.67 -3.44 -7.50
C ALA A 119 9.81 -3.96 -8.66
N THR A 120 8.52 -4.24 -8.41
CA THR A 120 7.56 -4.65 -9.44
C THR A 120 7.44 -3.58 -10.53
N THR A 121 7.28 -2.32 -10.16
CA THR A 121 7.25 -1.19 -11.11
C THR A 121 8.49 -1.15 -12.00
N GLU A 122 9.69 -1.26 -11.41
CA GLU A 122 10.93 -1.22 -12.20
C GLU A 122 11.06 -2.42 -13.14
N ILE A 123 10.64 -3.62 -12.71
CA ILE A 123 10.66 -4.81 -13.57
C ILE A 123 9.71 -4.61 -14.76
N HIS A 124 8.49 -4.13 -14.53
CA HIS A 124 7.55 -3.83 -15.63
C HIS A 124 8.14 -2.87 -16.65
N ARG A 125 8.84 -1.81 -16.18
CA ARG A 125 9.49 -0.82 -17.04
C ARG A 125 10.64 -1.43 -17.82
N ASN A 126 11.55 -2.12 -17.13
CA ASN A 126 12.75 -2.70 -17.72
C ASN A 126 12.41 -3.78 -18.76
N GLU A 127 11.41 -4.62 -18.47
CA GLU A 127 11.00 -5.70 -19.36
C GLU A 127 9.93 -5.27 -20.39
N ASN A 128 9.49 -4.01 -20.33
CA ASN A 128 8.40 -3.45 -21.12
C ASN A 128 7.15 -4.36 -21.11
N SER A 129 6.82 -4.89 -19.93
CA SER A 129 5.76 -5.88 -19.77
C SER A 129 4.39 -5.33 -20.11
N LYS A 130 3.57 -6.18 -20.74
CA LYS A 130 2.17 -5.90 -21.11
C LYS A 130 1.29 -7.12 -20.88
N GLY A 131 0.03 -6.85 -20.54
CA GLY A 131 -0.99 -7.88 -20.31
C GLY A 131 -0.87 -8.52 -18.93
N VAL A 132 -2.03 -8.83 -18.34
CA VAL A 132 -2.15 -9.29 -16.95
C VAL A 132 -1.29 -10.52 -16.64
N VAL A 133 -1.16 -11.46 -17.59
CA VAL A 133 -0.35 -12.67 -17.41
C VAL A 133 1.13 -12.33 -17.16
N LYS A 134 1.72 -11.44 -17.95
CA LYS A 134 3.13 -11.04 -17.76
C LYS A 134 3.28 -10.15 -16.52
N LEU A 135 2.35 -9.22 -16.31
CA LEU A 135 2.35 -8.37 -15.11
C LEU A 135 2.30 -9.21 -13.83
N LYS A 136 1.57 -10.32 -13.84
CA LYS A 136 1.50 -11.25 -12.71
C LYS A 136 2.85 -11.89 -12.40
N SER A 137 3.60 -12.29 -13.43
CA SER A 137 4.95 -12.86 -13.27
C SER A 137 5.92 -11.86 -12.65
N ASP A 138 5.90 -10.62 -13.14
CA ASP A 138 6.76 -9.55 -12.64
C ASP A 138 6.39 -9.12 -11.22
N ALA A 139 5.09 -9.07 -10.91
CA ALA A 139 4.58 -8.80 -9.56
C ALA A 139 5.09 -9.83 -8.56
N LYS A 140 5.09 -11.11 -8.96
CA LYS A 140 5.73 -12.17 -8.16
C LYS A 140 7.24 -11.93 -8.03
N ALA A 141 7.94 -11.59 -9.11
CA ALA A 141 9.38 -11.34 -9.08
C ALA A 141 9.77 -10.15 -8.18
N GLY A 142 9.04 -9.03 -8.26
CA GLY A 142 9.24 -7.88 -7.38
C GLY A 142 8.96 -8.21 -5.91
N GLY A 143 7.91 -8.98 -5.64
CA GLY A 143 7.64 -9.50 -4.32
C GLY A 143 8.70 -10.49 -3.82
N ASP A 144 9.29 -11.31 -4.69
CA ASP A 144 10.36 -12.26 -4.35
C ASP A 144 11.66 -11.51 -3.95
N ILE A 145 11.96 -10.37 -4.57
CA ILE A 145 13.08 -9.49 -4.18
C ILE A 145 12.87 -8.99 -2.74
N ALA A 146 11.70 -8.42 -2.45
CA ALA A 146 11.39 -7.92 -1.12
C ALA A 146 11.32 -9.05 -0.08
N GLY A 147 10.73 -10.20 -0.45
CA GLY A 147 10.65 -11.39 0.39
C GLY A 147 12.02 -11.98 0.69
N GLY A 148 12.94 -11.97 -0.28
CA GLY A 148 14.33 -12.39 -0.09
C GLY A 148 15.06 -11.48 0.90
N ALA A 149 14.92 -10.16 0.75
CA ALA A 149 15.48 -9.19 1.69
C ALA A 149 14.89 -9.36 3.11
N ARG A 150 13.56 -9.52 3.22
CA ARG A 150 12.86 -9.76 4.49
C ARG A 150 13.40 -11.02 5.17
N LYS A 151 13.43 -12.16 4.48
CA LYS A 151 13.91 -13.44 5.03
C LYS A 151 15.36 -13.37 5.49
N LYS A 152 16.23 -12.67 4.74
CA LYS A 152 17.63 -12.43 5.14
C LYS A 152 17.70 -11.65 6.46
N LEU A 153 16.86 -10.63 6.61
CA LEU A 153 16.80 -9.84 7.85
C LEU A 153 16.23 -10.65 9.01
N GLU A 154 15.11 -11.36 8.82
CA GLU A 154 14.51 -12.23 9.85
C GLU A 154 15.48 -13.27 10.37
N LYS A 155 16.29 -13.89 9.48
CA LYS A 155 17.34 -14.84 9.86
C LYS A 155 18.38 -14.22 10.80
N ARG A 156 18.70 -12.94 10.63
CA ARG A 156 19.64 -12.21 11.50
C ARG A 156 18.99 -11.75 12.81
N LEU A 157 17.71 -11.40 12.77
CA LEU A 157 16.97 -10.92 13.95
C LEU A 157 16.45 -12.05 14.85
N GLY A 158 16.33 -13.28 14.34
CA GLY A 158 15.75 -14.41 15.08
C GLY A 158 14.25 -14.29 15.32
N ARG A 159 13.55 -13.38 14.62
CA ARG A 159 12.10 -13.17 14.72
C ARG A 159 11.48 -12.82 13.37
N SER A 160 10.20 -13.14 13.23
CA SER A 160 9.38 -12.77 12.07
C SER A 160 9.11 -11.26 12.02
N ILE A 161 9.09 -10.71 10.82
CA ILE A 161 8.59 -9.36 10.50
C ILE A 161 7.09 -9.38 10.28
N VAL A 162 6.53 -10.48 9.77
CA VAL A 162 5.08 -10.65 9.70
C VAL A 162 4.55 -10.84 11.11
N THR A 163 3.73 -9.89 11.59
CA THR A 163 3.20 -9.94 12.97
C THR A 163 1.69 -9.80 13.02
N LYS A 164 1.10 -10.29 14.12
CA LYS A 164 -0.33 -10.08 14.44
C LYS A 164 -0.63 -8.69 15.00
N ARG A 165 0.40 -7.88 15.30
CA ARG A 165 0.21 -6.53 15.86
C ARG A 165 -0.50 -5.66 14.85
N ASN A 166 -1.36 -4.78 15.35
CA ASN A 166 -2.16 -3.87 14.55
C ASN A 166 -2.42 -2.58 15.37
N PHE A 167 -3.00 -1.57 14.74
CA PHE A 167 -3.39 -0.30 15.36
C PHE A 167 -4.90 -0.20 15.68
N LEU A 168 -5.58 -1.33 15.94
CA LEU A 168 -6.95 -1.29 16.46
C LEU A 168 -6.91 -0.72 17.89
N LYS A 169 -7.81 0.23 18.19
CA LYS A 169 -8.07 0.74 19.54
C LYS A 169 -9.28 0.03 20.11
#